data_AF-A0A2V9JSD6-F1
#
_entry.id   AF-A0A2V9JSD6-F1
#
_cell.length_a   1.000
_cell.length_b   1.000
_cell.length_c   1.000
_cell.angle_alpha   90.00
_cell.angle_beta   90.00
_cell.angle_gamma   90.00
#
_symmetry.space_group_name_H-M   'P 1'
#
loop_
_entity.id
_entity.type
_entity.pdbx_description
1 polymer ?
#
loop_
_entity_poly.entity_id
_entity_poly.type
_entity_poly.pdbx_seq_one_letter_code
_entity_poly.pdbx_strand_id
1 'polypeptide(L)'
;MSVAVFNKDVSGRRVEAMEPLHFHVSDSSSPTGYSHFHIPQGTAGSLTGNIAIYYADANREAAESLALDAARLRASLEHPERFAALRNAINYIGAAHKLKGEEFVAATIQLDVVWDSVPRDGAKRGKFLAYLPWLRLVTAK
;
A
#
# COMPACT_ATOMS: atom_id res chain seq x y z
N MET A 1 8.73 2.01 -15.16
CA MET A 1 8.49 3.43 -14.88
C MET A 1 7.47 3.51 -13.76
N SER A 2 7.65 4.38 -12.77
CA SER A 2 6.67 4.57 -11.69
C SER A 2 6.16 6.00 -11.73
N VAL A 3 4.89 6.19 -11.38
CA VAL A 3 4.26 7.52 -11.27
C VAL A 3 3.86 7.74 -9.83
N ALA A 4 4.12 8.94 -9.30
CA ALA A 4 3.61 9.35 -8.00
C ALA A 4 2.46 10.33 -8.21
N VAL A 5 1.35 10.10 -7.51
CA VAL A 5 0.19 11.01 -7.48
C VAL A 5 -0.20 11.30 -6.03
N PHE A 6 -0.99 12.35 -5.83
CA PHE A 6 -1.48 12.75 -4.51
C PHE A 6 -3.00 12.83 -4.52
N ASN A 7 -3.63 12.15 -3.56
CA ASN A 7 -5.08 12.19 -3.34
C ASN A 7 -5.36 12.71 -1.92
N LYS A 8 -5.80 13.97 -1.84
CA LYS A 8 -6.09 14.66 -0.57
C LYS A 8 -7.25 14.03 0.20
N ASP A 9 -8.24 13.44 -0.49
CA ASP A 9 -9.51 13.00 0.11
C ASP A 9 -9.39 11.65 0.85
N VAL A 10 -8.26 10.96 0.64
CA VAL A 10 -7.89 9.75 1.37
C VAL A 10 -6.79 10.00 2.40
N SER A 11 -6.16 11.17 2.38
CA SER A 11 -5.17 11.56 3.39
C SER A 11 -5.80 11.55 4.80
N GLY A 12 -5.05 11.05 5.78
CA GLY A 12 -5.49 10.90 7.16
C GLY A 12 -6.41 9.70 7.42
N ARG A 13 -6.95 9.05 6.39
CA ARG A 13 -7.80 7.86 6.58
C ARG A 13 -7.02 6.73 7.22
N ARG A 14 -7.72 6.01 8.10
CA ARG A 14 -7.15 4.90 8.87
C ARG A 14 -7.27 3.62 8.08
N VAL A 15 -6.16 2.90 8.01
CA VAL A 15 -6.06 1.57 7.42
C VAL A 15 -5.42 0.62 8.41
N GLU A 16 -5.56 -0.67 8.16
CA GLU A 16 -4.84 -1.71 8.88
C GLU A 16 -4.15 -2.66 7.90
N ALA A 17 -3.06 -3.27 8.37
CA ALA A 17 -2.36 -4.31 7.63
C ALA A 17 -3.19 -5.61 7.67
N MET A 18 -3.50 -6.14 6.49
CA MET A 18 -4.27 -7.39 6.38
C MET A 18 -3.45 -8.64 6.70
N GLU A 19 -2.13 -8.54 6.60
CA GLU A 19 -1.16 -9.60 6.86
C GLU A 19 0.14 -8.96 7.40
N PRO A 20 1.08 -9.74 7.95
CA PRO A 20 2.38 -9.23 8.34
C PRO A 20 3.14 -8.61 7.15
N LEU A 21 3.64 -7.38 7.31
CA LEU A 21 4.43 -6.69 6.30
C LEU A 21 5.87 -6.49 6.77
N HIS A 22 6.81 -6.61 5.85
CA HIS A 22 8.24 -6.47 6.11
C HIS A 22 8.84 -5.40 5.19
N PHE A 23 9.54 -4.45 5.79
CA PHE A 23 10.17 -3.34 5.07
C PHE A 23 11.66 -3.31 5.36
N HIS A 24 12.45 -3.10 4.31
CA HIS A 24 13.89 -2.89 4.38
C HIS A 24 14.18 -1.47 3.98
N VAL A 25 14.80 -0.71 4.88
CA VAL A 25 15.08 0.71 4.68
C VAL A 25 16.57 0.91 4.82
N SER A 26 17.18 1.56 3.84
CA SER A 26 18.59 1.94 3.93
C SER A 26 18.82 2.81 5.17
N ASP A 27 19.77 2.42 5.99
CA ASP A 27 20.08 3.04 7.27
C ASP A 27 21.58 3.00 7.51
N SER A 28 22.24 4.16 7.36
CA SER A 28 23.68 4.28 7.56
C SER A 28 24.12 4.09 9.02
N SER A 29 23.19 4.11 9.97
CA SER A 29 23.47 3.84 11.39
C SER A 29 23.39 2.34 11.74
N SER A 30 22.84 1.51 10.84
CA SER A 30 22.78 0.06 11.02
C SER A 30 24.10 -0.60 10.58
N PRO A 31 24.64 -1.61 11.31
CA PRO A 31 25.83 -2.35 10.92
C PRO A 31 25.73 -3.03 9.55
N THR A 32 24.53 -3.38 9.11
CA THR A 32 24.28 -4.02 7.81
C THR A 32 23.93 -3.01 6.70
N GLY A 33 23.88 -1.72 7.02
CA GLY A 33 23.41 -0.67 6.12
C GLY A 33 21.89 -0.62 5.94
N TYR A 34 21.14 -1.50 6.64
CA TYR A 34 19.68 -1.59 6.56
C TYR A 34 19.03 -1.72 7.93
N SER A 35 17.89 -1.05 8.09
CA SER A 35 16.95 -1.26 9.18
C SER A 35 15.74 -2.03 8.68
N HIS A 36 15.31 -3.00 9.48
CA HIS A 36 14.21 -3.91 9.16
C HIS A 36 13.01 -3.55 10.03
N PHE A 37 11.86 -3.32 9.40
CA PHE A 37 10.62 -3.03 10.09
C PHE A 37 9.62 -4.14 9.83
N HIS A 38 9.01 -4.62 10.91
CA HIS A 38 7.93 -5.60 10.86
C HIS A 38 6.64 -4.92 11.32
N ILE A 39 5.62 -4.96 10.46
CA ILE A 39 4.27 -4.48 10.76
C ILE A 39 3.39 -5.72 10.94
N PRO A 40 3.01 -6.08 12.17
CA PRO A 40 2.10 -7.18 12.41
C PRO A 40 0.75 -6.99 11.71
N GLN A 41 0.09 -8.09 11.36
CA GLN A 41 -1.31 -8.06 10.93
C GLN A 41 -2.19 -7.33 11.96
N GLY A 42 -3.16 -6.56 11.48
CA GLY A 42 -4.07 -5.75 12.28
C GLY A 42 -3.44 -4.47 12.83
N THR A 43 -2.15 -4.22 12.60
CA THR A 43 -1.53 -2.94 12.95
C THR A 43 -2.21 -1.84 12.16
N ALA A 44 -2.59 -0.76 12.85
CA ALA A 44 -3.22 0.37 12.23
C ALA A 44 -2.19 1.40 11.74
N GLY A 45 -2.58 2.15 10.72
CA GLY A 45 -1.79 3.25 10.15
C GLY A 45 -2.68 4.32 9.52
N SER A 46 -2.07 5.44 9.15
CA SER A 46 -2.73 6.55 8.47
C SER A 46 -2.18 6.75 7.07
N LEU A 47 -3.06 6.85 6.08
CA LEU A 47 -2.68 7.21 4.72
C LEU A 47 -2.15 8.65 4.69
N THR A 48 -1.03 8.88 4.00
CA THR A 48 -0.52 10.25 3.80
C THR A 48 -1.23 10.97 2.65
N GLY A 49 -1.87 10.22 1.76
CA GLY A 49 -2.41 10.71 0.48
C GLY A 49 -1.43 10.58 -0.67
N ASN A 50 -0.15 10.27 -0.42
CA ASN A 50 0.80 9.93 -1.48
C ASN A 50 0.53 8.52 -1.98
N ILE A 51 0.54 8.36 -3.30
CA ILE A 51 0.26 7.11 -3.97
C ILE A 51 1.34 6.89 -5.02
N ALA A 52 1.95 5.71 -5.00
CA ALA A 52 2.88 5.27 -6.02
C ALA A 52 2.19 4.22 -6.91
N ILE A 53 2.26 4.43 -8.21
CA ILE A 53 1.78 3.49 -9.23
C ILE A 53 3.00 2.82 -9.81
N TYR A 54 3.13 1.53 -9.53
CA TYR A 54 4.27 0.72 -9.95
C TYR A 54 3.75 -0.46 -10.74
N TYR A 55 3.87 -0.43 -12.07
CA TYR A 55 3.95 -1.59 -12.97
C TYR A 55 4.07 -1.09 -14.42
N ALA A 56 4.86 -1.77 -15.24
CA ALA A 56 5.03 -1.43 -16.66
C ALA A 56 3.86 -1.90 -17.55
N ASP A 57 3.08 -2.88 -17.08
CA ASP A 57 2.06 -3.57 -17.89
C ASP A 57 0.62 -3.11 -17.60
N ALA A 58 0.39 -2.35 -16.53
CA ALA A 58 -0.92 -1.77 -16.27
C ALA A 58 -1.13 -0.50 -17.10
N ASN A 59 -2.34 -0.31 -17.61
CA ASN A 59 -2.72 0.94 -18.26
C ASN A 59 -2.56 2.08 -17.24
N ARG A 60 -1.53 2.90 -17.46
CA ARG A 60 -1.16 4.03 -16.61
C ARG A 60 -2.34 4.95 -16.34
N GLU A 61 -3.11 5.30 -17.37
CA GLU A 61 -4.26 6.19 -17.25
C GLU A 61 -5.34 5.59 -16.36
N ALA A 62 -5.58 4.28 -16.48
CA ALA A 62 -6.54 3.58 -15.62
C ALA A 62 -6.09 3.56 -14.15
N ALA A 63 -4.79 3.36 -13.90
CA ALA A 63 -4.23 3.38 -12.55
C ALA A 63 -4.27 4.78 -11.92
N GLU A 64 -3.91 5.82 -12.68
CA GLU A 64 -4.02 7.21 -12.24
C GLU A 64 -5.49 7.59 -11.97
N SER A 65 -6.40 7.19 -12.85
CA SER A 65 -7.85 7.39 -12.68
C SER A 65 -8.36 6.75 -11.39
N LEU A 66 -7.98 5.51 -11.10
CA LEU A 66 -8.36 4.83 -9.84
C LEU A 66 -7.73 5.52 -8.63
N ALA A 67 -6.44 5.85 -8.69
CA ALA A 67 -5.71 6.49 -7.59
C ALA A 67 -6.28 7.87 -7.21
N LEU A 68 -6.75 8.64 -8.19
CA LEU A 68 -7.33 9.96 -8.00
C LEU A 68 -8.83 9.92 -7.63
N ASP A 69 -9.54 8.84 -7.96
CA ASP A 69 -10.94 8.64 -7.53
C ASP A 69 -11.01 8.10 -6.10
N ALA A 70 -11.26 9.00 -5.14
CA ALA A 70 -11.33 8.65 -3.73
C ALA A 70 -12.49 7.70 -3.37
N ALA A 71 -13.57 7.64 -4.17
CA ALA A 71 -14.66 6.70 -3.91
C ALA A 71 -14.26 5.28 -4.34
N ARG A 72 -13.69 5.13 -5.54
CA ARG A 72 -13.21 3.84 -6.05
C ARG A 72 -12.05 3.29 -5.22
N LEU A 73 -11.11 4.16 -4.81
CA LEU A 73 -10.00 3.76 -3.94
C LEU A 73 -10.49 3.25 -2.59
N ARG A 74 -11.48 3.94 -1.98
CA ARG A 74 -12.10 3.49 -0.72
C ARG A 74 -12.82 2.16 -0.87
N ALA A 75 -13.63 1.99 -1.91
CA ALA A 75 -14.32 0.72 -2.17
C ALA A 75 -13.32 -0.45 -2.27
N SER A 76 -12.15 -0.22 -2.84
CA SER A 76 -11.11 -1.26 -2.94
C SER A 76 -10.48 -1.61 -1.59
N LEU A 77 -10.35 -0.63 -0.69
CA LEU A 77 -9.89 -0.81 0.69
C LEU A 77 -10.97 -1.40 1.62
N GLU A 78 -12.25 -1.22 1.30
CA GLU A 78 -13.38 -1.81 2.03
C GLU A 78 -13.59 -3.28 1.66
N HIS A 79 -13.14 -3.69 0.47
CA HIS A 79 -13.28 -5.06 -0.06
C HIS A 79 -11.94 -5.78 -0.30
N PRO A 80 -11.04 -5.88 0.70
CA PRO A 80 -9.72 -6.48 0.54
C PRO A 80 -9.77 -7.99 0.26
N GLU A 81 -10.89 -8.67 0.55
CA GLU A 81 -11.09 -10.10 0.30
C GLU A 81 -10.94 -10.48 -1.18
N ARG A 82 -11.24 -9.55 -2.09
CA ARG A 82 -11.05 -9.73 -3.54
C ARG A 82 -9.60 -10.02 -3.91
N PHE A 83 -8.66 -9.59 -3.07
CA PHE A 83 -7.23 -9.75 -3.30
C PHE A 83 -6.58 -10.86 -2.47
N ALA A 84 -7.36 -11.72 -1.82
CA ALA A 84 -6.83 -12.79 -0.96
C ALA A 84 -5.81 -13.71 -1.67
N ALA A 85 -6.00 -13.95 -2.98
CA ALA A 85 -5.08 -14.75 -3.78
C ALA A 85 -3.70 -14.09 -3.97
N LEU A 86 -3.60 -12.76 -3.94
CA LEU A 86 -2.35 -12.05 -4.12
C LEU A 86 -1.47 -12.08 -2.87
N ARG A 87 -2.09 -11.89 -1.70
CA ARG A 87 -1.34 -11.76 -0.45
C ARG A 87 -0.64 -13.06 -0.04
N ASN A 88 -1.29 -14.19 -0.34
CA ASN A 88 -0.73 -15.53 -0.11
C ASN A 88 0.18 -16.03 -1.24
N ALA A 89 0.38 -15.25 -2.31
CA ALA A 89 1.13 -15.70 -3.47
C ALA A 89 2.65 -15.62 -3.21
N ILE A 90 3.35 -16.73 -3.46
CA ILE A 90 4.83 -16.77 -3.46
C ILE A 90 5.41 -15.78 -4.48
N ASN A 91 4.76 -15.65 -5.63
CA ASN A 91 5.10 -14.66 -6.65
C ASN A 91 3.92 -13.72 -6.88
N TYR A 92 3.98 -12.55 -6.23
CA TYR A 92 2.96 -11.52 -6.35
C TYR A 92 2.69 -11.11 -7.81
N ILE A 93 3.73 -11.03 -8.65
CA ILE A 93 3.61 -10.50 -10.01
C ILE A 93 2.85 -11.50 -10.88
N GLY A 94 3.24 -12.77 -10.78
CA GLY A 94 2.58 -13.86 -11.48
C GLY A 94 1.11 -14.01 -11.05
N ALA A 95 0.79 -13.74 -9.78
CA ALA A 95 -0.58 -13.74 -9.29
C ALA A 95 -1.37 -12.52 -9.79
N ALA A 96 -0.77 -11.33 -9.76
CA ALA A 96 -1.38 -10.09 -10.24
C ALA A 96 -1.77 -10.17 -11.72
N HIS A 97 -0.94 -10.78 -12.57
CA HIS A 97 -1.24 -10.97 -14.00
C HIS A 97 -2.47 -11.86 -14.29
N LYS A 98 -2.92 -12.65 -13.30
CA LYS A 98 -4.15 -13.46 -13.43
C LYS A 98 -5.41 -12.64 -13.15
N LEU A 99 -5.29 -11.49 -12.47
CA LEU A 99 -6.41 -10.57 -12.24
C LEU A 99 -6.86 -9.93 -13.55
N LYS A 100 -8.09 -9.38 -13.54
CA LYS A 100 -8.69 -8.69 -14.68
C LYS A 100 -9.32 -7.37 -14.24
N GLY A 101 -9.48 -6.45 -15.18
CA GLY A 101 -10.17 -5.18 -14.96
C GLY A 101 -9.58 -4.37 -13.80
N GLU A 102 -10.44 -3.82 -12.96
CA GLU A 102 -10.05 -2.95 -11.84
C GLU A 102 -9.18 -3.64 -10.80
N GLU A 103 -9.32 -4.95 -10.58
CA GLU A 103 -8.52 -5.67 -9.59
C GLU A 103 -7.04 -5.71 -9.99
N PHE A 104 -6.79 -5.93 -11.29
CA PHE A 104 -5.43 -5.86 -11.84
C PHE A 104 -4.85 -4.46 -11.68
N VAL A 105 -5.64 -3.42 -11.99
CA VAL A 105 -5.22 -2.03 -11.82
C VAL A 105 -4.90 -1.72 -10.35
N ALA A 106 -5.78 -2.11 -9.43
CA ALA A 106 -5.61 -1.88 -7.99
C ALA A 106 -4.38 -2.58 -7.42
N ALA A 107 -4.02 -3.76 -7.93
CA ALA A 107 -2.79 -4.47 -7.56
C ALA A 107 -1.50 -3.73 -7.93
N THR A 108 -1.57 -2.71 -8.79
CA THR A 108 -0.39 -1.91 -9.17
C THR A 108 -0.20 -0.66 -8.32
N ILE A 109 -1.12 -0.41 -7.39
CA ILE A 109 -1.17 0.80 -6.57
C ILE A 109 -0.57 0.50 -5.19
N GLN A 110 0.37 1.36 -4.79
CA GLN A 110 0.94 1.40 -3.45
C GLN A 110 0.54 2.71 -2.77
N LEU A 111 0.05 2.60 -1.54
CA LEU A 111 -0.31 3.73 -0.71
C LEU A 111 0.79 3.96 0.31
N ASP A 112 1.18 5.22 0.50
CA ASP A 112 2.12 5.60 1.54
C ASP A 112 1.39 5.67 2.89
N VAL A 113 1.79 4.79 3.81
CA VAL A 113 1.14 4.61 5.11
C VAL A 113 2.11 4.96 6.22
N VAL A 114 1.64 5.78 7.16
CA VAL A 114 2.34 5.99 8.43
C VAL A 114 1.83 4.98 9.44
N TRP A 115 2.66 4.01 9.82
CA TRP A 115 2.26 2.94 10.74
C TRP A 115 2.43 3.35 12.20
N ASP A 116 1.45 2.99 13.04
CA ASP A 116 1.47 3.35 14.46
C ASP A 116 2.51 2.58 15.26
N SER A 117 2.88 1.37 14.81
CA SER A 117 3.87 0.51 15.48
C SER A 117 5.32 0.96 15.27
N VAL A 118 5.57 1.93 14.38
CA VAL A 118 6.92 2.34 14.01
C VAL A 118 7.22 3.71 14.62
N PRO A 119 8.27 3.80 15.48
CA PRO A 119 8.67 5.07 16.06
C PRO A 119 8.97 6.13 14.99
N ARG A 120 8.55 7.37 15.25
CA ARG A 120 8.86 8.53 14.41
C ARG A 120 10.05 9.27 14.98
N ASP A 121 11.24 8.96 14.50
CA ASP A 121 12.44 9.75 14.74
C ASP A 121 12.82 10.49 13.45
N GLY A 122 12.33 11.73 13.34
CA GLY A 122 12.50 12.60 12.17
C GLY A 122 11.52 12.31 11.02
N ALA A 123 11.82 12.83 9.83
CA ALA A 123 10.88 12.86 8.70
C ALA A 123 10.78 11.53 7.90
N LYS A 124 11.64 10.53 8.18
CA LYS A 124 11.87 9.37 7.30
C LYS A 124 11.55 8.00 7.90
N ARG A 125 11.41 7.87 9.23
CA ARG A 125 11.14 6.57 9.88
C ARG A 125 9.64 6.48 10.23
N GLY A 126 8.97 5.46 9.71
CA GLY A 126 7.55 5.17 9.95
C GLY A 126 6.60 5.32 8.77
N LYS A 127 7.07 5.76 7.59
CA LYS A 127 6.28 5.85 6.36
C LYS A 127 6.70 4.76 5.38
N PHE A 128 5.79 3.86 5.03
CA PHE A 128 6.08 2.77 4.10
C PHE A 128 5.00 2.65 3.02
N LEU A 129 5.45 2.42 1.79
CA LEU A 129 4.57 2.09 0.67
C LEU A 129 4.06 0.66 0.86
N ALA A 130 2.75 0.52 1.02
CA ALA A 130 2.08 -0.77 1.07
C ALA A 130 1.14 -0.89 -0.14
N TYR A 131 1.19 -2.04 -0.82
CA TYR A 131 0.28 -2.33 -1.90
C TYR A 131 -1.16 -2.34 -1.39
N LEU A 132 -2.05 -1.74 -2.16
CA LEU A 132 -3.47 -1.61 -1.83
C LEU A 132 -4.14 -2.95 -1.45
N PRO A 133 -3.86 -4.09 -2.11
CA PRO A 133 -4.30 -5.42 -1.69
C PRO A 133 -4.03 -5.84 -0.24
N TRP A 134 -3.02 -5.28 0.41
CA TRP A 134 -2.64 -5.60 1.80
C TRP A 134 -3.22 -4.65 2.84
N LEU A 135 -4.04 -3.69 2.41
CA LEU A 135 -4.61 -2.67 3.27
C LEU A 135 -6.12 -2.84 3.35
N ARG A 136 -6.67 -2.63 4.54
CA ARG A 136 -8.11 -2.52 4.76
C ARG A 136 -8.44 -1.20 5.39
N LEU A 137 -9.52 -0.55 4.92
CA LEU A 137 -10.02 0.66 5.56
C LEU A 137 -10.56 0.32 6.95
N VAL A 138 -10.13 1.07 7.97
CA VAL A 138 -10.72 0.98 9.30
C VAL A 138 -11.99 1.82 9.28
N THR A 139 -13.15 1.18 9.16
CA THR A 139 -14.43 1.85 9.37
C THR A 139 -14.59 2.18 10.85
N ALA A 140 -14.97 3.42 11.15
CA ALA A 140 -15.41 3.76 12.50
C ALA A 140 -16.61 2.85 12.83
N LYS A 141 -16.51 2.10 13.92
CA LYS A 141 -17.64 1.34 14.48
C LYS A 141 -18.70 2.30 15.01
#